data_AF-A0A3N6A8P3-F1
#
_entry.id   AF-A0A3N6A8P3-F1
#
_cell.length_a   1.000
_cell.length_b   1.000
_cell.length_c   1.000
_cell.angle_alpha   90.00
_cell.angle_beta   90.00
_cell.angle_gamma   90.00
#
_symmetry.space_group_name_H-M   'P 1'
#
loop_
_entity.id
_entity.type
_entity.pdbx_description
1 polymer ?
#
loop_
_entity_poly.entity_id
_entity_poly.type
_entity_poly.pdbx_seq_one_letter_code
_entity_poly.pdbx_strand_id
1 'polypeptide(L)'
;MKSVRTALLGTLLLVLAPAAASGQGYLTSFVGANFGGDTGVTLDQSIDDTSRLNFGVRLGAMSGGVFGGEVELGYTRNFYGQGTIFDSSNVLTVMGNVLLGVPAGPVRPYVVAGVGIIRRSI
;
A
#
# COMPACT_ATOMS: atom_id res chain seq x y z
N MET A 1 -24.08 35.21 14.65
CA MET A 1 -24.27 33.84 14.09
C MET A 1 -23.90 33.73 12.61
N LYS A 2 -24.20 34.72 11.75
CA LYS A 2 -23.92 34.64 10.30
C LYS A 2 -22.42 34.63 9.97
N SER A 3 -21.62 35.44 10.68
CA SER A 3 -20.15 35.55 10.52
C SER A 3 -19.37 34.27 10.86
N VAL A 4 -19.82 33.52 11.88
CA VAL A 4 -19.21 32.25 12.30
C VAL A 4 -19.46 31.16 11.27
N ARG A 5 -20.66 31.11 10.68
CA ARG A 5 -20.98 30.16 9.60
C ARG A 5 -20.16 30.44 8.34
N THR A 6 -20.01 31.70 7.95
CA THR A 6 -19.16 32.08 6.82
C THR A 6 -17.68 31.80 7.08
N ALA A 7 -17.20 31.98 8.31
CA ALA A 7 -15.83 31.61 8.68
C ALA A 7 -15.61 30.10 8.60
N LEU A 8 -16.53 29.30 9.13
CA LEU A 8 -16.47 27.83 9.05
C LEU A 8 -16.52 27.32 7.60
N LEU A 9 -17.41 27.89 6.78
CA LEU A 9 -17.48 27.58 5.35
C LEU A 9 -16.20 27.98 4.61
N GLY A 10 -15.63 29.15 4.93
CA GLY A 10 -14.36 29.61 4.35
C GLY A 10 -13.20 28.68 4.70
N THR A 11 -13.08 28.26 5.96
CA THR A 11 -12.05 27.31 6.40
C THR A 11 -12.25 25.95 5.73
N LEU A 12 -13.50 25.45 5.65
CA LEU A 12 -13.81 24.20 4.98
C LEU A 12 -13.44 24.26 3.48
N LEU A 13 -13.73 25.38 2.81
CA LEU A 13 -13.36 25.60 1.42
C LEU A 13 -11.85 25.73 1.20
N LEU A 14 -11.10 26.24 2.18
CA LEU A 14 -9.63 26.29 2.13
C LEU A 14 -8.98 24.93 2.37
N VAL A 15 -9.58 24.07 3.20
CA VAL A 15 -9.17 22.66 3.37
C VAL A 15 -9.50 21.82 2.14
N LEU A 16 -10.62 22.13 1.47
CA LEU A 16 -11.05 21.49 0.23
C LEU A 16 -10.45 22.12 -1.02
N ALA A 17 -9.78 23.28 -0.90
CA ALA A 17 -9.14 23.93 -2.03
C ALA A 17 -8.04 22.99 -2.53
N PRO A 18 -8.00 22.67 -3.83
CA PRO A 18 -6.95 21.84 -4.37
C PRO A 18 -5.63 22.60 -4.19
N ALA A 19 -4.80 22.15 -3.24
CA ALA A 19 -3.42 22.54 -3.19
C ALA A 19 -2.84 22.22 -4.58
N ALA A 20 -2.16 23.18 -5.21
CA ALA A 20 -1.45 22.94 -6.45
C ALA A 20 -0.34 21.92 -6.18
N ALA A 21 -0.68 20.64 -6.20
CA ALA A 21 0.24 19.55 -6.10
C ALA A 21 0.97 19.49 -7.44
N SER A 22 2.16 20.10 -7.50
CA SER A 22 3.14 19.82 -8.55
C SER A 22 3.70 18.39 -8.48
N GLY A 23 3.17 17.57 -7.55
CA GLY A 23 3.40 16.14 -7.49
C GLY A 23 2.36 15.38 -8.30
N GLN A 24 2.81 14.50 -9.18
CA GLN A 24 1.95 13.56 -9.90
C GLN A 24 1.46 12.51 -8.90
N GLY A 25 0.19 12.63 -8.49
CA GLY A 25 -0.49 11.65 -7.64
C GLY A 25 -0.91 10.41 -8.43
N TYR A 26 -0.90 9.25 -7.80
CA TYR A 26 -1.36 8.00 -8.40
C TYR A 26 -2.07 7.12 -7.37
N LEU A 27 -3.07 6.38 -7.85
CA LEU A 27 -3.70 5.26 -7.17
C LEU A 27 -3.46 4.02 -8.04
N THR A 28 -2.88 2.97 -7.45
CA THR A 28 -2.53 1.74 -8.18
C THR A 28 -2.99 0.54 -7.38
N SER A 29 -3.80 -0.32 -7.98
CA SER A 29 -4.05 -1.66 -7.46
C SER A 29 -2.92 -2.59 -7.86
N PHE A 30 -2.62 -3.58 -7.02
CA PHE A 30 -1.65 -4.62 -7.33
C PHE A 30 -2.14 -6.00 -6.89
N VAL A 31 -1.62 -7.00 -7.58
CA VAL A 31 -1.65 -8.40 -7.19
C VAL A 31 -0.22 -8.92 -7.28
N GLY A 32 0.20 -9.70 -6.30
CA GLY A 32 1.52 -10.30 -6.25
C GLY A 32 1.46 -11.71 -5.71
N ALA A 33 2.63 -12.34 -5.68
CA ALA A 33 2.82 -13.65 -5.09
C ALA A 33 4.12 -13.67 -4.28
N ASN A 34 4.11 -14.38 -3.16
CA ASN A 34 5.30 -14.65 -2.38
C ASN A 34 6.05 -15.84 -2.98
N PHE A 35 7.25 -15.62 -3.51
CA PHE A 35 8.07 -16.66 -4.17
C PHE A 35 9.09 -17.33 -3.22
N GLY A 36 9.18 -16.87 -1.98
CA GLY A 36 10.09 -17.41 -0.97
C GLY A 36 9.81 -16.83 0.42
N GLY A 37 10.28 -17.53 1.45
CA GLY A 37 9.98 -17.25 2.85
C GLY A 37 9.53 -18.52 3.56
N ASP A 38 10.09 -18.80 4.74
CA ASP A 38 9.71 -19.95 5.55
C ASP A 38 8.45 -19.61 6.34
N THR A 39 7.29 -19.97 5.79
CA THR A 39 5.99 -19.84 6.48
C THR A 39 5.64 -21.09 7.29
N GLY A 40 6.55 -22.06 7.42
CA GLY A 40 6.36 -23.29 8.20
C GLY A 40 5.63 -24.43 7.47
N VAL A 41 5.52 -24.38 6.14
CA VAL A 41 4.87 -25.42 5.31
C VAL A 41 5.88 -26.19 4.46
N THR A 42 5.69 -27.51 4.30
CA THR A 42 6.56 -28.38 3.50
C THR A 42 6.51 -28.06 2.00
N LEU A 43 7.59 -28.37 1.26
CA LEU A 43 7.71 -28.11 -0.18
C LEU A 43 6.57 -28.72 -1.03
N ASP A 44 6.02 -29.87 -0.66
CA ASP A 44 4.91 -30.50 -1.38
C ASP A 44 3.60 -29.73 -1.23
N GLN A 45 3.35 -29.12 -0.06
CA GLN A 45 2.17 -28.28 0.18
C GLN A 45 2.33 -26.88 -0.42
N SER A 46 3.55 -26.49 -0.80
CA SER A 46 3.88 -25.16 -1.32
C SER A 46 3.51 -24.94 -2.78
N ILE A 47 3.31 -26.02 -3.56
CA ILE A 47 3.08 -25.97 -5.01
C ILE A 47 1.61 -25.67 -5.34
N ASP A 48 0.67 -26.08 -4.47
CA ASP A 48 -0.78 -25.93 -4.66
C ASP A 48 -1.41 -24.80 -3.80
N ASP A 49 -0.59 -24.06 -3.05
CA ASP A 49 -1.10 -23.15 -2.03
C ASP A 49 -1.33 -21.72 -2.55
N THR A 50 -2.61 -21.34 -2.60
CA THR A 50 -3.06 -19.97 -2.90
C THR A 50 -2.68 -18.98 -1.78
N SER A 51 -2.18 -19.46 -0.63
CA SER A 51 -1.66 -18.65 0.49
C SER A 51 -0.64 -17.59 0.12
N ARG A 52 -0.02 -17.73 -1.04
CA ARG A 52 1.06 -16.87 -1.52
C ARG A 52 0.56 -15.62 -2.22
N LEU A 53 -0.70 -15.59 -2.66
CA LEU A 53 -1.26 -14.45 -3.38
C LEU A 53 -1.61 -13.30 -2.45
N ASN A 54 -1.01 -12.14 -2.70
CA ASN A 54 -1.33 -10.89 -2.03
C ASN A 54 -1.95 -9.90 -3.02
N PHE A 55 -2.87 -9.08 -2.54
CA PHE A 55 -3.47 -8.02 -3.33
C PHE A 55 -3.64 -6.78 -2.49
N GLY A 56 -3.67 -5.62 -3.14
CA GLY A 56 -3.71 -4.38 -2.41
C GLY A 56 -3.88 -3.16 -3.29
N VAL A 57 -3.84 -2.02 -2.62
CA VAL A 57 -3.89 -0.71 -3.25
C VAL A 57 -2.79 0.17 -2.68
N ARG A 58 -2.30 1.05 -3.54
CA ARG A 58 -1.23 1.99 -3.21
C ARG A 58 -1.64 3.39 -3.64
N LEU A 59 -1.46 4.33 -2.72
CA LEU A 59 -1.70 5.75 -2.92
C LEU A 59 -0.38 6.46 -2.77
N GLY A 60 0.05 7.18 -3.79
CA GLY A 60 1.34 7.87 -3.75
C GLY A 60 1.34 9.16 -4.54
N ALA A 61 2.38 9.95 -4.31
CA ALA A 61 2.64 11.16 -5.06
C ALA A 61 4.14 11.34 -5.27
N MET A 62 4.51 11.80 -6.46
CA MET A 62 5.91 12.04 -6.85
C MET A 62 6.10 13.49 -7.28
N SER A 63 6.97 14.22 -6.59
CA SER A 63 7.40 15.57 -6.94
C SER A 63 8.55 15.54 -7.95
N GLY A 64 8.36 16.21 -9.08
CA GLY A 64 9.39 16.36 -10.13
C GLY A 64 9.89 15.05 -10.76
N GLY A 65 9.26 13.91 -10.47
CA GLY A 65 9.73 12.60 -10.93
C GLY A 65 10.93 12.04 -10.17
N VAL A 66 11.36 12.69 -9.09
CA VAL A 66 12.59 12.33 -8.35
C VAL A 66 12.28 11.89 -6.93
N PHE A 67 11.46 12.63 -6.18
CA PHE A 67 11.16 12.31 -4.78
C PHE A 67 9.66 12.16 -4.58
N GLY A 68 9.25 11.16 -3.82
CA GLY A 68 7.84 10.91 -3.55
C GLY A 68 7.61 10.21 -2.22
N GLY A 69 6.34 10.09 -1.88
CA GLY A 69 5.87 9.28 -0.76
C GLY A 69 4.67 8.45 -1.18
N GLU A 70 4.51 7.30 -0.56
CA GLU A 70 3.36 6.42 -0.78
C GLU A 70 2.91 5.72 0.49
N VAL A 71 1.63 5.35 0.50
CA VAL A 71 1.01 4.48 1.48
C VAL A 71 0.44 3.27 0.75
N GLU A 72 0.75 2.09 1.27
CA GLU A 72 0.30 0.81 0.74
C GLU A 72 -0.61 0.10 1.74
N LEU A 73 -1.71 -0.44 1.24
CA LEU A 73 -2.60 -1.36 1.95
C LEU A 73 -2.59 -2.69 1.21
N GLY A 74 -1.99 -3.71 1.81
CA GLY A 74 -1.90 -5.06 1.24
C GLY A 74 -2.60 -6.09 2.11
N TYR A 75 -3.32 -7.02 1.49
CA TYR A 75 -4.00 -8.11 2.14
C TYR A 75 -3.57 -9.45 1.53
N THR A 76 -3.21 -10.38 2.40
CA THR A 76 -2.83 -11.75 2.02
C THR A 76 -3.72 -12.73 2.75
N ARG A 77 -4.38 -13.60 1.98
CA ARG A 77 -5.24 -14.67 2.53
C ARG A 77 -4.42 -15.92 2.77
N ASN A 78 -4.81 -16.67 3.80
CA ASN A 78 -4.24 -17.96 4.16
C ASN A 78 -2.71 -17.97 4.30
N PHE A 79 -2.08 -16.88 4.78
CA PHE A 79 -0.62 -16.67 4.76
C PHE A 79 0.20 -17.83 5.37
N TYR A 80 -0.34 -18.51 6.38
CA TYR A 80 0.31 -19.65 7.06
C TYR A 80 -0.25 -21.03 6.63
N GLY A 81 -1.04 -21.08 5.55
CA GLY A 81 -1.73 -22.28 5.08
C GLY A 81 -3.07 -22.55 5.78
N GLN A 82 -3.81 -23.52 5.26
CA GLN A 82 -5.01 -24.10 5.88
C GLN A 82 -4.61 -25.43 6.51
N GLY A 83 -4.47 -25.47 7.83
CA GLY A 83 -4.16 -26.68 8.60
C GLY A 83 -5.30 -27.01 9.56
N THR A 84 -5.44 -28.27 9.96
CA THR A 84 -6.47 -28.80 10.89
C THR A 84 -6.55 -28.11 12.26
N ILE A 85 -5.67 -27.15 12.55
CA ILE A 85 -5.55 -26.42 13.83
C ILE A 85 -5.82 -24.91 13.66
N PHE A 86 -5.79 -24.35 12.44
CA PHE A 86 -6.01 -22.93 12.17
C PHE A 86 -7.02 -22.74 11.03
N ASP A 87 -8.19 -22.21 11.35
CA ASP A 87 -9.37 -22.14 10.48
C ASP A 87 -9.25 -21.05 9.40
N SER A 88 -8.45 -19.99 9.65
CA SER A 88 -8.05 -19.01 8.62
C SER A 88 -6.86 -18.17 9.08
N SER A 89 -5.87 -17.94 8.23
CA SER A 89 -4.74 -17.07 8.56
C SER A 89 -4.62 -15.90 7.60
N ASN A 90 -4.95 -14.69 8.04
CA ASN A 90 -4.96 -13.51 7.19
C ASN A 90 -3.93 -12.49 7.66
N VAL A 91 -3.23 -11.87 6.72
CA VAL A 91 -2.24 -10.82 7.00
C VAL A 91 -2.66 -9.53 6.31
N LEU A 92 -2.85 -8.49 7.11
CA LEU A 92 -3.04 -7.12 6.65
C LEU A 92 -1.72 -6.37 6.84
N THR A 93 -1.29 -5.67 5.80
CA THR A 93 -0.09 -4.85 5.78
C THR A 93 -0.48 -3.41 5.50
N VAL A 94 0.13 -2.50 6.26
CA VAL A 94 0.03 -1.06 6.04
C VAL A 94 1.45 -0.52 6.01
N MET A 95 1.92 -0.06 4.86
CA MET A 95 3.29 0.46 4.70
C MET A 95 3.27 1.93 4.34
N GLY A 96 4.16 2.71 4.95
CA GLY A 96 4.48 4.07 4.55
C GLY A 96 5.89 4.09 3.99
N ASN A 97 6.03 4.52 2.73
CA ASN A 97 7.30 4.48 2.02
C ASN A 97 7.68 5.83 1.42
N VAL A 98 8.99 6.01 1.25
CA VAL A 98 9.62 7.10 0.50
C VAL A 98 10.10 6.55 -0.83
N LEU A 99 9.89 7.30 -1.91
CA LEU A 99 10.31 6.96 -3.25
C LEU A 99 11.46 7.85 -3.70
N LEU A 100 12.41 7.23 -4.43
CA LEU A 100 13.44 7.92 -5.19
C LEU A 100 13.39 7.42 -6.64
N GLY A 101 13.03 8.31 -7.57
CA GLY A 101 12.88 8.02 -8.99
C GLY A 101 13.98 8.63 -9.85
N VAL A 102 14.24 8.03 -11.01
CA VAL A 102 15.08 8.60 -12.07
C VAL A 102 14.19 8.95 -13.27
N PRO A 103 14.12 10.22 -13.71
CA PRO A 103 13.24 10.64 -14.80
C PRO A 103 13.82 10.30 -16.19
N ALA A 104 13.99 9.01 -16.49
CA ALA A 104 14.61 8.49 -17.71
C ALA A 104 13.64 8.37 -18.92
N GLY A 105 12.77 9.37 -19.14
CA GLY A 105 11.82 9.39 -20.25
C GLY A 105 10.53 8.57 -19.99
N PRO A 106 10.01 7.79 -20.97
CA PRO A 106 8.72 7.11 -20.84
C PRO A 106 8.72 5.98 -19.80
N VAL A 107 9.88 5.39 -19.53
CA VAL A 107 10.09 4.42 -18.45
C VAL A 107 10.84 5.11 -17.32
N ARG A 108 10.28 5.09 -16.12
CA ARG A 108 10.81 5.80 -14.95
C ARG A 108 11.15 4.79 -13.87
N PRO A 109 12.40 4.30 -13.79
CA PRO A 109 12.81 3.42 -12.70
C PRO A 109 12.78 4.20 -11.39
N TYR A 110 12.42 3.51 -10.32
CA TYR A 110 12.37 4.06 -8.97
C TYR A 110 12.76 2.99 -7.96
N VAL A 111 13.22 3.45 -6.80
CA VAL A 111 13.41 2.64 -5.61
C VAL A 111 12.52 3.18 -4.51
N VAL A 112 12.13 2.28 -3.61
CA VAL A 112 11.26 2.60 -2.50
C VAL A 112 11.82 1.98 -1.24
N ALA A 113 11.76 2.72 -0.13
CA ALA A 113 12.14 2.24 1.19
C ALA A 113 11.16 2.80 2.22
N GLY A 114 10.79 1.99 3.20
CA GLY A 114 9.78 2.40 4.16
C GLY A 114 9.66 1.45 5.33
N VAL A 115 8.68 1.76 6.18
CA VAL A 115 8.35 1.01 7.36
C VAL A 115 6.85 0.78 7.38
N GLY A 116 6.42 -0.31 8.02
CA GLY A 116 5.02 -0.67 8.02
C GLY A 116 4.63 -1.55 9.19
N ILE A 117 3.33 -1.68 9.35
CA ILE A 117 2.71 -2.53 10.35
C ILE A 117 2.17 -3.76 9.63
N ILE A 118 2.47 -4.91 10.20
CA ILE A 118 1.96 -6.20 9.75
C ILE A 118 1.04 -6.73 10.85
N ARG A 119 -0.25 -6.83 10.55
CA ARG A 119 -1.24 -7.39 11.46
C ARG A 119 -1.67 -8.77 10.98
N ARG A 120 -1.47 -9.75 11.84
CA ARG A 120 -1.87 -11.15 11.66
C ARG A 120 -3.19 -11.42 12.38
N SER A 121 -4.15 -12.00 11.67
CA SER A 121 -5.37 -12.58 12.21
C SER A 121 -5.30 -14.08 11.98
N ILE A 122 -5.42 -14.86 13.06
CA ILE A 122 -5.35 -16.32 13.07
C ILE A 122 -6.60 -16.82 13.80
#